data_AF-A0AA38LQB6-F1
#
_entry.id   AF-A0AA38LQB6-F1
#
_cell.length_a   1.000
_cell.length_b   1.000
_cell.length_c   1.000
_cell.angle_alpha   90.00
_cell.angle_beta   90.00
_cell.angle_gamma   90.00
#
_symmetry.space_group_name_H-M   'P 1'
#
loop_
_entity.id
_entity.type
_entity.pdbx_description
1 polymer ?
#
loop_
_entity_poly.entity_id
_entity_poly.type
_entity_poly.pdbx_seq_one_letter_code
_entity_poly.pdbx_strand_id
1 'polypeptide(L)'
;KNFFDGSKCQQREGTGFVMIPPWGAPIPVAHKLNFECTNNMAEYEALVLGLQNAINLGTRHINIFGDSELIVNQVTGVYQCKNDILQKY
;
A
#
# COMPACT_ATOMS: atom_id res chain seq x y z
N LYS A 1 6.20 -11.85 3.17
CA LYS A 1 6.25 -10.44 3.64
C LYS A 1 5.85 -9.54 2.49
N ASN A 2 5.25 -8.39 2.74
CA ASN A 2 4.97 -7.38 1.72
C ASN A 2 5.46 -6.02 2.21
N PHE A 3 6.18 -5.29 1.36
CA PHE A 3 6.58 -3.91 1.60
C PHE A 3 5.81 -3.04 0.62
N PHE A 4 5.17 -1.97 1.06
CA PHE A 4 4.45 -1.04 0.18
C PHE A 4 5.01 0.37 0.31
N ASP A 5 4.91 1.13 -0.77
CA ASP A 5 5.25 2.55 -0.83
C ASP A 5 4.37 3.22 -1.91
N GLY A 6 3.81 4.36 -1.61
CA GLY A 6 3.04 5.19 -2.52
C GLY A 6 3.71 6.54 -2.72
N SER A 7 3.78 6.99 -3.97
CA SER A 7 4.39 8.28 -4.29
C SER A 7 3.50 9.12 -5.18
N LYS A 8 3.39 10.40 -4.82
CA LYS A 8 2.88 11.44 -5.72
C LYS A 8 3.96 12.46 -6.07
N CYS A 9 4.22 12.62 -7.37
CA CYS A 9 5.06 13.67 -7.95
C CYS A 9 4.23 14.62 -8.82
N GLN A 10 4.76 15.79 -9.21
CA GLN A 10 4.03 16.81 -10.01
C GLN A 10 3.44 16.30 -11.33
N GLN A 11 3.99 15.22 -11.91
CA GLN A 11 3.56 14.68 -13.20
C GLN A 11 3.12 13.22 -13.14
N ARG A 12 3.32 12.54 -12.01
CA ARG A 12 3.17 11.08 -11.90
C ARG A 12 2.78 10.69 -10.49
N GLU A 13 1.70 9.94 -10.41
CA GLU A 13 1.21 9.23 -9.25
C GLU A 13 1.50 7.74 -9.46
N GLY A 14 2.00 7.09 -8.42
CA GLY A 14 2.39 5.69 -8.50
C GLY A 14 2.37 5.00 -7.16
N THR A 15 2.29 3.70 -7.24
CA THR A 15 2.35 2.80 -6.10
C THR A 15 3.33 1.69 -6.44
N GLY A 16 4.10 1.29 -5.44
CA GLY A 16 4.96 0.13 -5.47
C GLY A 16 4.66 -0.79 -4.29
N PHE A 17 4.83 -2.09 -4.52
CA PHE A 17 4.98 -3.04 -3.44
C PHE A 17 5.94 -4.17 -3.81
N VAL A 18 6.55 -4.79 -2.80
CA VAL A 18 7.49 -5.89 -2.96
C VAL A 18 7.01 -7.07 -2.14
N MET A 19 6.57 -8.12 -2.83
CA MET A 19 6.20 -9.36 -2.18
C MET A 19 7.42 -10.28 -2.05
N ILE A 20 7.69 -10.72 -0.83
CA ILE A 20 8.76 -11.66 -0.53
C ILE A 20 8.14 -12.98 -0.06
N PRO A 21 8.07 -14.00 -0.92
CA PRO A 21 7.66 -15.33 -0.51
C PRO A 21 8.75 -15.99 0.35
N PRO A 22 8.40 -16.86 1.29
CA PRO A 22 9.37 -17.53 2.18
C PRO A 22 10.38 -18.45 1.47
N TRP A 23 10.09 -18.90 0.25
CA TRP A 23 10.90 -19.85 -0.52
C TRP A 23 11.28 -19.33 -1.91
N GLY A 24 11.21 -18.01 -2.15
CA GLY A 24 11.43 -17.46 -3.48
C GLY A 24 12.06 -16.07 -3.49
N ALA A 25 12.29 -15.57 -4.70
CA ALA A 25 12.84 -14.25 -4.92
C ALA A 25 11.78 -13.16 -4.61
N PRO A 26 12.22 -11.95 -4.20
CA PRO A 26 11.35 -10.78 -4.14
C PRO A 26 10.69 -10.49 -5.50
N ILE A 27 9.40 -10.18 -5.46
CA ILE A 27 8.59 -9.84 -6.63
C ILE A 27 8.20 -8.37 -6.50
N PRO A 28 8.94 -7.45 -7.15
CA PRO A 28 8.58 -6.04 -7.17
C PRO A 28 7.43 -5.81 -8.15
N VAL A 29 6.45 -5.01 -7.73
CA VAL A 29 5.30 -4.61 -8.52
C VAL A 29 5.15 -3.10 -8.41
N ALA A 30 4.91 -2.44 -9.54
CA ALA A 30 4.63 -1.01 -9.58
C ALA A 30 3.43 -0.75 -10.48
N HIS A 31 2.51 0.10 -10.03
CA HIS A 31 1.39 0.58 -10.83
C HIS A 31 1.42 2.10 -10.91
N LYS A 32 1.13 2.62 -12.11
CA LYS A 32 0.82 4.03 -12.30
C LYS A 32 -0.64 4.26 -11.90
N LEU A 33 -0.87 5.24 -11.03
CA LEU A 33 -2.22 5.70 -10.74
C LEU A 33 -2.65 6.67 -11.85
N ASN A 34 -3.85 6.47 -12.39
CA ASN A 34 -4.39 7.28 -13.48
C ASN A 34 -5.44 8.28 -12.99
N PHE A 35 -5.31 8.73 -11.75
CA PHE A 35 -6.17 9.70 -11.11
C PHE A 35 -5.35 10.61 -10.19
N GLU A 36 -5.85 11.82 -9.95
CA GLU A 36 -5.20 12.76 -9.05
C GLU A 36 -5.31 12.24 -7.61
N CYS A 37 -4.17 12.14 -6.93
CA CYS A 37 -4.12 11.65 -5.57
C CYS A 37 -3.17 12.49 -4.71
N THR A 38 -3.33 12.41 -3.39
CA THR A 38 -2.31 12.89 -2.45
C THR A 38 -1.28 11.79 -2.18
N ASN A 39 -0.18 12.11 -1.49
CA ASN A 39 0.79 11.08 -1.11
C ASN A 39 0.16 9.99 -0.24
N ASN A 40 -0.64 10.38 0.76
CA ASN A 40 -1.33 9.43 1.64
C ASN A 40 -2.32 8.53 0.89
N MET A 41 -2.97 9.06 -0.17
CA MET A 41 -3.82 8.23 -1.02
C MET A 41 -3.00 7.23 -1.82
N ALA A 42 -1.85 7.63 -2.38
CA ALA A 42 -0.96 6.71 -3.09
C ALA A 42 -0.46 5.57 -2.18
N GLU A 43 -0.16 5.90 -0.91
CA GLU A 43 0.27 4.94 0.11
C GLU A 43 -0.84 3.94 0.45
N TYR A 44 -2.07 4.43 0.63
CA TYR A 44 -3.24 3.56 0.82
C TYR A 44 -3.47 2.64 -0.38
N GLU A 45 -3.39 3.17 -1.60
CA GLU A 45 -3.51 2.37 -2.82
C GLU A 45 -2.42 1.29 -2.91
N ALA A 46 -1.20 1.61 -2.50
CA ALA A 46 -0.10 0.64 -2.44
C ALA A 46 -0.36 -0.49 -1.46
N LEU A 47 -0.88 -0.17 -0.28
CA LEU A 47 -1.31 -1.17 0.68
C LEU A 47 -2.45 -2.05 0.13
N VAL A 48 -3.48 -1.44 -0.45
CA VAL A 48 -4.67 -2.14 -0.98
C VAL A 48 -4.28 -3.08 -2.13
N LEU A 49 -3.52 -2.61 -3.11
CA LEU A 49 -3.06 -3.43 -4.23
C LEU A 49 -2.14 -4.56 -3.78
N GLY A 50 -1.25 -4.29 -2.83
CA GLY A 50 -0.39 -5.31 -2.22
C GLY A 50 -1.19 -6.41 -1.52
N LEU A 51 -2.27 -6.04 -0.82
CA LEU A 51 -3.20 -6.97 -0.18
C LEU A 51 -4.00 -7.78 -1.19
N GLN A 52 -4.58 -7.13 -2.20
CA GLN A 52 -5.33 -7.81 -3.28
C GLN A 52 -4.45 -8.82 -4.01
N ASN A 53 -3.20 -8.46 -4.30
CA ASN A 53 -2.25 -9.36 -4.93
C ASN A 53 -1.95 -10.58 -4.04
N ALA A 54 -1.75 -10.38 -2.74
CA ALA A 54 -1.54 -11.48 -1.79
C ALA A 54 -2.72 -12.45 -1.74
N ILE A 55 -3.95 -11.92 -1.75
CA ILE A 55 -5.19 -12.70 -1.78
C ILE A 55 -5.26 -13.52 -3.09
N ASN A 56 -4.99 -12.89 -4.23
CA ASN A 56 -5.00 -13.56 -5.54
C ASN A 56 -3.97 -14.70 -5.64
N LEU A 57 -2.87 -14.60 -4.91
CA LEU A 57 -1.84 -15.64 -4.81
C LEU A 57 -2.16 -16.72 -3.75
N GLY A 58 -3.33 -16.65 -3.10
CA GLY A 58 -3.76 -17.61 -2.10
C GLY A 58 -3.05 -17.47 -0.75
N THR A 59 -2.44 -16.31 -0.47
CA THR A 59 -1.73 -16.05 0.78
C THR A 59 -2.73 -15.92 1.92
N ARG A 60 -2.63 -16.79 2.93
CA ARG A 60 -3.50 -16.75 4.12
C ARG A 60 -2.99 -15.84 5.24
N HIS A 61 -1.68 -15.71 5.36
CA HIS A 61 -1.03 -14.89 6.38
C HIS A 61 0.08 -14.06 5.74
N ILE A 62 0.08 -12.77 6.02
CA ILE A 62 1.06 -11.84 5.48
C ILE A 62 1.46 -10.80 6.52
N ASN A 63 2.76 -10.55 6.63
CA ASN A 63 3.29 -9.41 7.36
C ASN A 63 3.52 -8.29 6.37
N ILE A 64 2.93 -7.13 6.62
CA ILE A 64 2.98 -5.95 5.78
C ILE A 64 3.80 -4.87 6.47
N PHE A 65 4.63 -4.19 5.70
CA PHE A 65 5.53 -3.15 6.14
C PHE A 65 5.36 -1.93 5.23
N GLY A 66 5.21 -0.76 5.83
CA GLY A 66 5.25 0.53 5.14
C GLY A 66 6.03 1.50 6.01
N ASP A 67 6.61 2.53 5.40
CA ASP A 67 7.34 3.60 6.08
C ASP A 67 6.42 4.73 6.57
N SER A 68 5.20 4.81 6.04
CA SER A 68 4.19 5.78 6.47
C SER A 68 3.57 5.45 7.84
N GLU A 69 4.10 6.04 8.90
CA GLU A 69 3.59 5.91 10.28
C GLU A 69 2.09 6.20 10.37
N LEU A 70 1.61 7.23 9.67
CA LEU A 70 0.20 7.60 9.65
C LEU A 70 -0.68 6.43 9.22
N ILE A 71 -0.35 5.80 8.10
CA ILE A 71 -1.13 4.72 7.50
C ILE A 71 -1.05 3.48 8.38
N VAL A 72 0.14 3.13 8.87
CA VAL A 72 0.34 2.01 9.79
C VAL A 72 -0.51 2.18 11.05
N ASN A 73 -0.51 3.37 11.66
CA ASN A 73 -1.28 3.65 12.87
C ASN A 73 -2.79 3.73 12.61
N GLN A 74 -3.22 4.18 11.42
CA GLN A 74 -4.64 4.18 11.06
C GLN A 74 -5.17 2.76 10.84
N VAL A 75 -4.43 1.92 10.11
CA VAL A 75 -4.82 0.52 9.82
C VAL A 75 -4.80 -0.35 11.07
N THR A 76 -3.90 -0.07 12.02
CA THR A 76 -3.84 -0.76 13.31
C THR A 76 -4.83 -0.20 14.35
N GLY A 77 -5.58 0.85 14.01
CA GLY A 77 -6.59 1.45 14.89
C GLY A 77 -6.03 2.35 15.99
N VAL A 78 -4.73 2.62 15.99
CA VAL A 78 -4.07 3.56 16.92
C VAL A 78 -4.50 5.00 16.62
N TYR A 79 -4.60 5.36 15.34
CA TYR A 79 -5.05 6.68 14.89
C TYR A 79 -6.44 6.61 14.26
N GLN A 80 -7.31 7.54 14.65
CA GLN A 80 -8.58 7.75 13.96
C GLN A 80 -8.35 8.59 12.70
N CYS A 81 -8.84 8.12 11.54
CA CYS A 81 -8.87 8.94 10.34
C CYS A 81 -10.02 9.96 10.42
N LYS A 82 -9.69 11.26 10.33
CA LYS A 82 -10.66 12.37 10.31
C LYS A 82 -10.77 13.05 8.93
N ASN A 83 -10.01 12.59 7.96
CA ASN A 83 -10.02 13.16 6.62
C ASN A 83 -11.08 12.44 5.78
N ASP A 84 -12.08 13.17 5.29
CA ASP A 84 -13.22 12.62 4.55
C ASP A 84 -12.83 11.83 3.29
N ILE A 85 -11.70 12.17 2.67
CA ILE A 85 -11.20 11.45 1.49
C ILE A 85 -10.58 10.13 1.92
N LEU A 86 -9.74 10.15 2.96
CA LEU A 86 -9.04 8.97 3.44
C LEU A 86 -9.95 8.00 4.22
N GLN A 87 -11.08 8.47 4.76
CA GLN A 87 -12.08 7.61 5.39
C GLN A 87 -12.78 6.65 4.42
N LYS A 88 -12.57 6.81 3.11
CA LYS A 88 -13.11 5.90 2.09
C LYS A 88 -12.32 4.59 1.98
N TYR A 89 -11.12 4.54 2.56
CA TYR A 89 -10.29 3.34 2.68
C TYR A 89 -10.58 2.64 4.00
#